data_AF-A0A955L0Y5-F1
#
_entry.id   AF-A0A955L0Y5-F1
#
_cell.length_a   1.000
_cell.length_b   1.000
_cell.length_c   1.000
_cell.angle_alpha   90.00
_cell.angle_beta   90.00
_cell.angle_gamma   90.00
#
_symmetry.space_group_name_H-M   'P 1'
#
loop_
_entity.id
_entity.type
_entity.pdbx_description
1 polymer ?
#
loop_
_entity_poly.entity_id
_entity_poly.type
_entity_poly.pdbx_seq_one_letter_code
_entity_poly.pdbx_strand_id
1 'polypeptide(L)' 'YMLIVGKREEAEETVSLRYRDGEEVKDLKFEVFSEKLLNSIEGRNLDIKLN' A
#
# COMPACT_ATOMS: atom_id res chain seq x y z
N TYR A 1 -6.18 4.91 -2.98
CA TYR A 1 -6.10 3.44 -3.11
C TYR A 1 -6.96 2.80 -2.03
N MET A 2 -7.29 1.52 -2.17
CA MET A 2 -7.95 0.67 -1.17
C MET A 2 -6.92 -0.32 -0.63
N LEU A 3 -6.83 -0.42 0.70
CA LEU A 3 -5.97 -1.38 1.37
C LEU A 3 -6.73 -2.69 1.56
N ILE A 4 -6.11 -3.81 1.20
CA ILE A 4 -6.67 -5.15 1.33
C ILE A 4 -5.76 -5.95 2.25
N VAL A 5 -6.34 -6.47 3.33
CA VAL A 5 -5.67 -7.32 4.32
C VAL A 5 -6.54 -8.54 4.54
N GLY A 6 -6.08 -9.69 4.03
CA GLY A 6 -6.69 -11.00 4.26
C GLY A 6 -5.86 -11.84 5.22
N LYS A 7 -6.27 -13.11 5.38
CA LYS A 7 -5.59 -14.07 6.27
C LYS A 7 -4.15 -14.38 5.85
N ARG A 8 -3.86 -14.32 4.55
CA ARG A 8 -2.51 -14.53 4.01
C ARG A 8 -1.63 -13.33 4.27
N GLU A 9 -2.14 -12.13 4.00
CA GLU A 9 -1.44 -10.86 4.21
C GLU A 9 -1.07 -10.67 5.70
N GLU A 10 -1.99 -11.04 6.60
CA GLU A 10 -1.75 -11.08 8.05
C GLU A 10 -0.61 -12.03 8.42
N ALA A 11 -0.58 -13.24 7.84
CA ALA A 11 0.45 -14.23 8.15
C ALA A 11 1.83 -13.89 7.56
N GLU A 12 1.86 -13.19 6.42
CA GLU A 12 3.10 -12.86 5.67
C GLU A 12 3.64 -11.46 5.97
N GLU A 13 2.94 -10.69 6.82
CA GLU A 13 3.20 -9.28 7.12
C GLU A 13 3.27 -8.42 5.85
N THR A 14 2.33 -8.68 4.93
CA THR A 14 2.17 -7.96 3.68
C THR A 14 0.83 -7.24 3.62
N VAL A 15 0.66 -6.40 2.61
CA VAL A 15 -0.60 -5.75 2.25
C VAL A 15 -0.77 -5.77 0.74
N SER A 16 -2.02 -5.74 0.28
CA SER A 16 -2.34 -5.50 -1.12
C SER A 16 -3.03 -4.14 -1.26
N LEU A 17 -2.79 -3.49 -2.40
CA LEU A 17 -3.31 -2.17 -2.72
C LEU A 17 -4.02 -2.22 -4.05
N ARG A 18 -5.23 -1.66 -4.08
CA ARG A 18 -5.97 -1.41 -5.32
C ARG A 18 -6.07 0.08 -5.57
N TYR A 19 -5.53 0.55 -6.68
CA TYR A 19 -5.61 1.95 -7.10
C TYR A 19 -6.97 2.27 -7.72
N ARG A 20 -7.26 3.55 -7.93
CA ARG A 20 -8.56 4.02 -8.46
C ARG A 20 -8.78 3.63 -9.92
N ASP A 21 -7.69 3.48 -10.67
CA ASP A 21 -7.68 2.99 -12.06
C ASP A 21 -7.87 1.47 -12.16
N GLY A 22 -7.95 0.78 -11.02
CA GLY A 22 -8.13 -0.67 -10.95
C GLY A 22 -6.82 -1.45 -10.93
N GLU A 23 -5.66 -0.78 -10.99
CA GLU A 23 -4.36 -1.44 -10.84
C GLU A 23 -4.23 -2.04 -9.44
N GLU A 24 -3.73 -3.28 -9.34
CA GLU A 24 -3.49 -3.98 -8.08
C GLU A 24 -2.00 -4.27 -7.88
N VAL A 25 -1.50 -3.90 -6.70
CA VAL A 25 -0.17 -4.28 -6.22
C VAL A 25 -0.37 -5.22 -5.04
N LYS A 26 0.23 -6.41 -5.09
CA LYS A 26 0.11 -7.46 -4.07
C LYS A 26 1.44 -7.68 -3.37
N ASP A 27 1.37 -8.35 -2.23
CA ASP A 27 2.54 -8.83 -1.48
C ASP A 27 3.50 -7.71 -1.05
N LEU A 28 3.00 -6.49 -0.92
CA LEU A 28 3.79 -5.35 -0.49
C LEU A 28 4.06 -5.50 1.01
N LYS A 29 5.33 -5.53 1.41
CA LYS A 29 5.68 -5.58 2.84
C LYS A 29 5.08 -4.39 3.58
N PHE A 30 4.43 -4.66 4.72
CA PHE A 30 3.70 -3.63 5.47
C PHE A 30 4.61 -2.48 5.91
N GLU A 31 5.85 -2.78 6.31
CA GLU A 31 6.86 -1.78 6.67
C GLU A 31 7.18 -0.82 5.50
N VAL A 32 7.41 -1.36 4.30
CA VAL A 32 7.66 -0.55 3.11
C VAL A 32 6.44 0.29 2.75
N PHE A 33 5.25 -0.27 2.90
CA PHE A 33 4.01 0.47 2.70
C PHE A 33 3.86 1.63 3.68
N SER A 34 4.08 1.39 4.98
CA SER A 34 3.89 2.39 6.02
C SER A 34 4.88 3.55 5.91
N GLU A 35 6.15 3.26 5.59
CA GLU A 35 7.17 4.27 5.34
C GLU A 35 6.83 5.13 4.12
N LYS A 36 6.52 4.49 2.98
CA LYS A 36 6.15 5.23 1.76
C LYS A 36 4.87 6.06 1.95
N LEU A 37 3.90 5.57 2.73
CA LEU A 37 2.68 6.30 3.07
C LEU A 37 2.99 7.55 3.91
N LEU A 38 3.79 7.39 4.96
CA LEU A 38 4.17 8.49 5.84
C LEU A 38 4.88 9.60 5.05
N ASN A 39 5.89 9.22 4.25
CA ASN A 39 6.64 10.14 3.39
C ASN A 39 5.73 10.88 2.40
N SER A 40 4.72 10.20 1.85
CA SER A 40 3.79 10.86 0.92
C SER A 40 2.84 11.83 1.60
N ILE A 41 2.39 11.54 2.82
CA ILE A 41 1.54 12.45 3.61
C ILE A 41 2.34 13.71 3.99
N GLU A 42 3.57 13.55 4.46
CA GLU A 42 4.46 14.67 4.80
C GLU A 42 4.78 15.54 3.58
N GLY A 43 5.00 14.92 2.42
CA GLY A 43 5.22 15.61 1.15
C GLY A 43 3.97 16.26 0.53
N ARG A 44 2.78 16.10 1.13
CA ARG A 44 1.47 16.52 0.57
C ARG A 44 1.20 16.00 -0.86
N ASN A 45 1.78 14.87 -1.22
CA ASN A 45 1.51 14.24 -2.51
C ASN A 45 0.17 13.50 -2.43
N LEU A 46 -0.84 14.05 -3.10
CA LEU A 46 -2.22 13.53 -3.13
C LEU A 46 -2.36 12.27 -4.01
N ASP A 47 -1.40 12.03 -4.91
CA ASP A 47 -1.32 10.82 -5.74
C ASP A 47 -0.18 9.92 -5.25
N ILE A 48 -0.53 8.98 -4.38
CA ILE A 48 0.37 7.92 -3.94
C ILE A 48 0.40 6.87 -5.06
N LYS A 49 1.42 6.91 -5.93
CA LYS A 49 1.82 5.76 -6.75
C LYS A 49 3.05 5.11 -6.12
N LEU A 50 2.86 3.96 -5.49
CA LEU A 50 3.91 3.19 -4.83
C LEU A 50 4.62 2.29 -5.84
N ASN A 51 5.10 2.88 -6.94
CA ASN A 51 6.02 2.20 -7.84
C ASN A 51 7.43 2.11 -7.24
#